data_AF-A0A8B6H442-F1
#
_entry.id   AF-A0A8B6H442-F1
#
_cell.length_a   1.000
_cell.length_b   1.000
_cell.length_c   1.000
_cell.angle_alpha   90.00
_cell.angle_beta   90.00
_cell.angle_gamma   90.00
#
_symmetry.space_group_name_H-M   'P 1'
#
loop_
_entity.id
_entity.type
_entity.pdbx_description
1 polymer ?
#
loop_
_entity_poly.entity_id
_entity_poly.type
_entity_poly.pdbx_seq_one_letter_code
_entity_poly.pdbx_strand_id
1 'polypeptide(L)'
;MCQYLRDVCSTKLLNTPIELGRPRVVVQIDENLLNHKSKYNRGRRPKKDLWVFGLADTSFKPAITYMEIVEKRDAAILITKH
;
A
#
# COMPACT_ATOMS: atom_id res chain seq x y z
N MET A 1 -12.99 6.08 -7.15
CA MET A 1 -12.33 5.89 -5.85
C MET A 1 -13.33 6.23 -4.74
N CYS A 2 -13.72 5.26 -3.93
CA CYS A 2 -14.67 5.47 -2.81
C CYS A 2 -14.03 6.37 -1.73
N GLN A 3 -14.81 7.23 -1.06
CA GLN A 3 -14.34 8.11 0.02
C GLN A 3 -13.56 7.33 1.09
N TYR A 4 -14.06 6.15 1.43
CA TYR A 4 -13.43 5.22 2.36
C TYR A 4 -11.93 4.95 2.06
N LEU A 5 -11.60 4.65 0.80
CA LEU A 5 -10.21 4.37 0.43
C LEU A 5 -9.35 5.63 0.55
N ARG A 6 -9.88 6.82 0.24
CA ARG A 6 -9.13 8.07 0.42
C ARG A 6 -8.79 8.30 1.88
N ASP A 7 -9.75 8.11 2.79
CA ASP A 7 -9.55 8.38 4.22
C ASP A 7 -8.47 7.45 4.82
N VAL A 8 -8.49 6.17 4.44
CA VAL A 8 -7.42 5.21 4.79
C VAL A 8 -6.07 5.68 4.27
N CYS A 9 -6.00 6.03 2.98
CA CYS A 9 -4.75 6.46 2.34
C CYS A 9 -4.18 7.73 2.99
N SER A 10 -5.03 8.73 3.24
CA SER A 10 -4.65 9.97 3.89
C SER A 10 -4.12 9.72 5.30
N THR A 11 -4.80 8.88 6.07
CA THR A 11 -4.35 8.49 7.42
C THR A 11 -2.98 7.79 7.36
N LYS A 12 -2.80 6.84 6.43
CA LYS A 12 -1.53 6.15 6.23
C LYS A 12 -0.41 7.12 5.88
N LEU A 13 -0.63 8.02 4.92
CA LEU A 13 0.36 9.01 4.49
C LEU A 13 0.82 9.90 5.65
N LEU A 14 -0.09 10.35 6.51
CA LEU A 14 0.23 11.21 7.66
C LEU A 14 1.04 10.50 8.76
N ASN A 15 0.85 9.19 8.92
CA ASN A 15 1.51 8.39 9.96
C ASN A 15 2.73 7.60 9.45
N THR A 16 3.08 7.74 8.17
CA THR A 16 4.22 7.03 7.59
C THR A 16 5.53 7.71 8.04
N PRO A 17 6.56 6.95 8.49
CA PRO A 17 7.85 7.52 8.89
C PRO A 17 8.67 8.12 7.72
N ILE A 18 8.14 8.01 6.51
CA ILE A 18 8.68 8.57 5.27
C ILE A 18 7.68 9.62 4.79
N GLU A 19 8.16 10.82 4.53
CA GLU A 19 7.33 11.88 3.96
C GLU A 19 7.03 11.53 2.50
N LEU A 20 5.79 11.11 2.24
CA LEU A 20 5.29 10.78 0.91
C LEU A 20 4.23 11.80 0.50
N GLY A 21 4.35 12.31 -0.73
CA GLY A 21 3.44 13.30 -1.25
C GLY A 21 3.66 14.70 -0.67
N ARG A 22 3.21 15.72 -1.40
CA ARG A 22 3.20 17.15 -1.10
C ARG A 22 2.16 17.83 -2.00
N PRO A 23 1.78 19.10 -1.80
CA PRO A 23 0.93 19.81 -2.76
C PRO A 23 1.49 19.68 -4.18
N ARG A 24 0.62 19.28 -5.13
CA ARG A 24 0.95 19.03 -6.55
C ARG A 24 1.83 17.80 -6.85
N VAL A 25 2.12 16.96 -5.86
CA VAL A 25 2.78 15.67 -6.09
C VAL A 25 1.74 14.58 -6.25
N VAL A 26 1.95 13.72 -7.25
CA VAL A 26 1.12 12.53 -7.48
C VAL A 26 1.73 11.37 -6.72
N VAL A 27 0.98 10.87 -5.73
CA VAL A 27 1.25 9.59 -5.09
C VAL A 27 0.33 8.55 -5.73
N GLN A 28 0.93 7.49 -6.25
CA GLN A 28 0.19 6.33 -6.73
C GLN A 28 -0.10 5.40 -5.56
N ILE A 29 -1.33 4.88 -5.54
CA ILE A 29 -1.81 4.02 -4.48
C ILE A 29 -2.34 2.75 -5.14
N ASP A 30 -1.89 1.60 -4.64
CA ASP A 30 -2.31 0.31 -5.17
C ASP A 30 -2.47 -0.74 -4.07
N GLU A 31 -3.35 -1.69 -4.32
CA GLU A 31 -3.61 -2.85 -3.47
C GLU A 31 -3.33 -4.12 -4.26
N ASN A 32 -2.48 -4.99 -3.72
CA ASN A 32 -2.14 -6.23 -4.38
C ASN A 32 -2.34 -7.45 -3.46
N LEU A 33 -2.94 -8.50 -4.00
CA LEU A 33 -3.07 -9.79 -3.33
C LEU A 33 -1.86 -10.67 -3.69
N LEU A 34 -1.00 -10.90 -2.70
CA LEU A 34 0.03 -11.92 -2.77
C LEU A 34 -0.58 -13.28 -2.41
N ASN A 35 -0.93 -14.04 -3.44
CA ASN A 35 -1.43 -15.41 -3.30
C ASN A 35 -0.35 -16.43 -3.66
N HIS A 36 -0.72 -17.71 -3.69
CA HIS A 36 0.21 -18.79 -4.05
C HIS A 36 0.74 -18.72 -5.49
N LYS A 37 0.18 -17.88 -6.38
CA LYS A 37 0.71 -17.70 -7.74
C LYS A 37 1.87 -16.70 -7.73
N SER A 38 3.05 -17.16 -8.12
CA SER A 38 4.20 -16.29 -8.31
C SER A 38 4.05 -15.48 -9.61
N LYS A 39 4.20 -14.16 -9.52
CA LYS A 39 4.28 -13.30 -10.71
C LYS A 39 5.54 -13.71 -11.50
N TYR A 40 5.38 -13.97 -12.80
CA TYR A 40 6.45 -14.43 -13.70
C TYR A 40 7.20 -15.68 -13.23
N ASN A 41 6.55 -16.53 -12.42
CA ASN A 41 7.18 -17.70 -11.81
C ASN A 41 8.47 -17.39 -11.00
N ARG A 42 8.58 -16.16 -10.45
CA ARG A 42 9.72 -15.71 -9.65
C ARG A 42 9.35 -15.55 -8.17
N GLY A 43 10.35 -15.69 -7.30
CA GLY A 43 10.24 -15.40 -5.87
C GLY A 43 9.61 -16.51 -5.01
N ARG A 44 9.55 -16.26 -3.70
CA ARG A 44 8.97 -17.18 -2.72
C ARG A 44 7.47 -16.97 -2.63
N ARG A 45 6.71 -18.07 -2.65
CA ARG A 45 5.25 -18.04 -2.51
C ARG A 45 4.86 -17.87 -1.04
N PRO A 46 3.93 -16.96 -0.72
CA PRO A 46 3.39 -16.88 0.62
C PRO A 46 2.56 -18.14 0.92
N LYS A 47 2.64 -18.61 2.17
CA LYS A 47 1.92 -19.82 2.62
C LYS A 47 0.41 -19.59 2.76
N LYS A 48 0.01 -18.33 2.94
CA LYS A 48 -1.36 -17.85 3.03
C LYS A 48 -1.51 -16.63 2.12
N ASP A 49 -2.74 -16.34 1.70
CA ASP A 49 -3.04 -15.12 0.98
C ASP A 49 -2.74 -13.91 1.87
N LEU A 50 -1.95 -12.97 1.34
CA LEU A 50 -1.55 -11.74 2.01
C LEU A 50 -1.94 -10.55 1.15
N TRP A 51 -2.49 -9.53 1.76
CA TRP A 51 -2.73 -8.26 1.09
C TRP A 51 -1.54 -7.35 1.32
N VAL A 52 -1.16 -6.61 0.28
CA VAL A 52 -0.16 -5.55 0.36
C VAL A 52 -0.80 -4.27 -0.09
N PHE A 53 -0.65 -3.25 0.73
CA PHE A 53 -1.03 -1.89 0.41
C PHE A 53 0.23 -1.09 0.10
N GLY A 54 0.27 -0.45 -1.06
CA GLY A 54 1.43 0.27 -1.57
C GLY A 54 1.13 1.74 -1.85
N LEU A 55 2.08 2.60 -1.49
CA LEU A 55 2.11 4.02 -1.79
C LEU A 55 3.42 4.30 -2.53
N ALA A 56 3.37 4.99 -3.66
CA ALA A 56 4.53 5.34 -4.46
C ALA A 56 4.54 6.82 -4.83
N ASP A 57 5.50 7.57 -4.32
CA ASP A 57 5.72 8.97 -4.67
C ASP A 57 6.51 9.06 -5.98
N THR A 58 5.85 9.57 -7.02
CA THR A 58 6.39 9.66 -8.38
C THR A 58 7.26 10.90 -8.62
N SER A 59 7.41 11.79 -7.63
CA SER A 59 8.28 12.96 -7.73
C SER A 59 9.78 12.60 -7.65
N PHE A 60 10.11 11.39 -7.16
CA PHE A 60 11.47 10.87 -7.08
C PHE A 60 11.79 9.93 -8.25
N LYS A 61 13.08 9.81 -8.59
CA LYS A 61 13.61 8.84 -9.56
C LYS A 61 14.83 8.12 -8.98
N PRO A 62 14.73 6.83 -8.60
CA PRO A 62 13.51 6.00 -8.63
C PRO A 62 12.45 6.50 -7.63
N ALA A 63 11.19 6.11 -7.84
CA ALA A 63 10.09 6.45 -6.94
C ALA A 63 10.37 5.95 -5.51
N ILE A 64 10.02 6.76 -4.52
CA ILE A 64 10.07 6.33 -3.11
C ILE A 64 8.75 5.65 -2.79
N THR A 65 8.81 4.47 -2.17
CA THR A 65 7.63 3.65 -1.91
C THR A 65 7.50 3.26 -0.45
N TYR A 66 6.27 3.29 0.07
CA TYR A 66 5.90 2.63 1.31
C TYR A 66 5.02 1.42 0.98
N MET A 67 5.29 0.29 1.64
CA MET A 67 4.52 -0.93 1.49
C MET A 67 4.20 -1.53 2.85
N GLU A 68 2.95 -1.92 3.02
CA GLU A 68 2.49 -2.56 4.25
C GLU A 68 1.76 -3.86 3.95
N ILE A 69 2.14 -4.92 4.66
CA ILE A 69 1.45 -6.21 4.62
C ILE A 69 0.27 -6.17 5.60
N VAL A 70 -0.92 -6.42 5.08
CA VAL A 70 -2.16 -6.55 5.85
C VAL A 70 -2.72 -7.96 5.66
N GLU A 71 -3.07 -8.62 6.78
CA GLU A 71 -3.55 -10.01 6.72
C GLU A 71 -4.98 -10.12 6.19
N LYS A 72 -5.76 -9.05 6.32
CA LYS A 72 -7.14 -8.96 5.86
C LYS A 72 -7.39 -7.58 5.25
N ARG A 73 -8.11 -7.57 4.13
CA ARG A 73 -8.60 -6.37 3.45
C ARG A 73 -9.96 -5.94 4.02
N ASP A 74 -10.03 -5.84 5.34
CA ASP A 74 -11.22 -5.30 6.01
C ASP A 74 -11.00 -3.82 6.28
N ALA A 75 -12.07 -3.05 6.17
CA ALA A 75 -12.06 -1.63 6.42
C ALA A 75 -11.54 -1.28 7.83
N ALA A 76 -11.89 -2.11 8.81
CA ALA A 76 -11.39 -1.96 10.17
C ALA A 76 -9.87 -2.19 10.23
N ILE A 77 -9.35 -3.23 9.58
CA ILE A 77 -7.93 -3.61 9.66
C ILE A 77 -7.02 -2.56 9.01
N LEU A 78 -7.48 -1.91 7.95
CA LEU A 78 -6.72 -0.85 7.27
C LEU A 78 -6.56 0.41 8.13
N ILE A 79 -7.46 0.62 9.11
CA ILE A 79 -7.47 1.77 10.03
C ILE A 79 -6.80 1.41 11.37
N THR A 80 -7.17 0.29 11.99
CA THR A 80 -6.85 -0.03 13.41
C THR A 80 -5.43 -0.53 13.66
N LYS A 81 -4.62 -0.78 12.63
CA LYS A 81 -3.22 -1.19 12.87
C LYS A 81 -2.34 -0.08 13.46
N HIS A 82 -2.88 1.14 13.63
CA HIS A 82 -2.19 2.31 14.18
C HIS A 82 -3.15 3.20 14.98
#